data_AF-A0A5Q2W3E2-F1
#
_entry.id   AF-A0A5Q2W3E2-F1
#
_cell.length_a   1.000
_cell.length_b   1.000
_cell.length_c   1.000
_cell.angle_alpha   90.00
_cell.angle_beta   90.00
_cell.angle_gamma   90.00
#
_symmetry.space_group_name_H-M   'P 1'
#
loop_
_entity.id
_entity.type
_entity.pdbx_description
1 polymer ?
#
loop_
_entity_poly.entity_id
_entity_poly.type
_entity_poly.pdbx_seq_one_letter_code
_entity_poly.pdbx_strand_id
1 'polypeptide(L)'
;MGMVQSAQLWLLLALALVGVVVAGWAFVHALLMHSGSFPAAGKRTKTFWLLITGLAAVLAFLGIPPPLGIGGNLLFSLAGLIGGGIYLADVRPAVHRAGGRKGPRRPRPRAASTRARRVGAAGERHGGADMGRRPGGLMRAVLQRVSSASVTVEGEVAGRIGAGLVALVAAAPTDTGADAATVARKIAELRILPGETSVADAGAEVLVVSQFTLYGDTRKGRRPSWSGAAPGELAEPLVDRVVTELRTRGITVATGIFGADMSVSLTNEGPFTVLVDT
;
A
#
# COMPACT_ATOMS: atom_id res chain seq x y z
N MET A 1 32.84 -24.50 44.30
CA MET A 1 32.52 -24.04 42.93
C MET A 1 31.00 -23.76 42.91
N GLY A 2 30.59 -22.78 43.70
CA GLY A 2 29.27 -22.78 44.33
C GLY A 2 28.64 -21.40 44.33
N MET A 3 27.34 -21.36 44.04
CA MET A 3 26.41 -20.22 44.08
C MET A 3 26.77 -18.98 43.25
N VAL A 4 27.96 -18.39 43.39
CA VAL A 4 28.39 -17.19 42.65
C VAL A 4 28.51 -17.47 41.15
N GLN A 5 29.14 -18.58 40.77
CA GLN A 5 29.26 -18.97 39.35
C GLN A 5 27.90 -19.29 38.72
N SER A 6 27.02 -19.95 39.48
CA SER A 6 25.65 -20.25 39.04
C SER A 6 24.83 -18.96 38.89
N ALA A 7 24.90 -18.04 39.85
CA ALA A 7 24.22 -16.75 39.77
C ALA A 7 24.71 -15.90 38.61
N GLN A 8 26.03 -15.89 38.36
CA GLN A 8 26.63 -15.22 37.21
C GLN A 8 26.13 -15.80 35.88
N LEU A 9 26.06 -17.12 35.75
CA LEU A 9 25.53 -17.77 34.54
C LEU A 9 24.05 -17.43 34.31
N TRP A 10 23.22 -17.46 35.36
CA TRP A 10 21.82 -17.07 35.26
C TRP A 10 21.65 -15.60 34.88
N LEU A 11 22.48 -14.72 35.44
CA LEU A 11 22.49 -13.29 35.06
C LEU A 11 22.87 -13.10 33.59
N LEU A 12 23.93 -13.76 33.12
CA LEU A 12 24.37 -13.69 31.73
C LEU A 12 23.31 -14.23 30.78
N LEU A 13 22.69 -15.36 31.13
CA LEU A 13 21.61 -15.94 30.35
C LEU A 13 20.39 -15.01 30.29
N ALA A 14 19.96 -14.46 31.43
CA ALA A 14 18.86 -13.52 31.48
C ALA A 14 19.13 -12.29 30.59
N LEU A 15 20.33 -11.71 30.69
CA LEU A 15 20.72 -10.57 29.87
C LEU A 15 20.76 -10.91 28.38
N ALA A 16 21.30 -12.08 28.02
CA ALA A 16 21.33 -12.55 26.63
C ALA A 16 19.93 -12.73 26.05
N LEU A 17 19.01 -13.35 26.82
CA LEU A 17 17.62 -13.54 26.39
C LEU A 17 16.90 -12.20 26.18
N VAL A 18 17.07 -11.23 27.08
CA VAL A 18 16.51 -9.88 26.89
C VAL A 18 17.11 -9.23 25.65
N GLY A 19 18.43 -9.36 25.43
CA GLY A 19 19.09 -8.87 24.22
C GLY A 19 18.50 -9.45 22.93
N VAL A 20 18.24 -10.75 22.89
CA VAL A 20 17.64 -11.43 21.74
C VAL A 20 16.23 -10.91 21.47
N VAL A 21 15.41 -10.78 22.51
CA VAL A 21 14.04 -10.27 22.38
C VAL A 21 14.05 -8.83 21.88
N VAL A 22 14.88 -7.96 22.46
CA VAL A 22 14.98 -6.54 22.08
C VAL A 22 15.50 -6.38 20.65
N ALA A 23 16.60 -7.05 20.30
CA ALA A 23 17.18 -6.96 18.97
C ALA A 23 16.31 -7.62 17.90
N GLY A 24 15.72 -8.78 18.21
CA GLY A 24 14.78 -9.47 17.33
C GLY A 24 13.53 -8.63 17.06
N TRP A 25 12.95 -8.02 18.09
CA TRP A 25 11.79 -7.13 17.91
C TRP A 25 12.16 -5.88 17.09
N ALA A 26 13.32 -5.28 17.35
CA ALA A 26 13.82 -4.16 16.56
C ALA A 26 14.00 -4.52 15.08
N PHE A 27 14.56 -5.70 14.80
CA PHE A 27 14.77 -6.20 13.44
C PHE A 27 13.45 -6.50 12.73
N VAL A 28 12.51 -7.20 13.38
CA VAL A 28 11.17 -7.47 12.83
C VAL A 28 10.44 -6.16 12.55
N HIS A 29 10.48 -5.22 13.48
CA HIS A 29 9.91 -3.89 13.27
C HIS A 29 10.55 -3.20 12.05
N ALA A 30 11.88 -3.25 11.92
CA ALA A 30 12.58 -2.67 10.78
C ALA A 30 12.20 -3.34 9.45
N LEU A 31 11.96 -4.66 9.43
CA LEU A 31 11.49 -5.39 8.26
C LEU A 31 10.10 -4.97 7.81
N LEU A 32 9.18 -4.85 8.77
CA LEU A 32 7.77 -4.50 8.53
C LEU A 32 7.58 -3.04 8.10
N MET A 33 8.51 -2.15 8.46
CA MET A 33 8.42 -0.73 8.13
C MET A 33 8.80 -0.45 6.67
N HIS A 34 8.04 0.43 6.00
CA HIS A 34 8.32 0.82 4.62
C HIS A 34 9.67 1.57 4.51
N SER A 35 10.38 1.44 3.38
CA SER A 35 11.78 1.91 3.28
C SER A 35 11.92 3.42 3.38
N GLY A 36 10.94 4.15 2.88
CA GLY A 36 10.82 5.61 2.92
C GLY A 36 10.45 6.16 4.29
N SER A 37 10.06 5.31 5.25
CA SER A 37 9.66 5.74 6.59
C SER A 37 10.84 6.29 7.40
N PHE A 38 12.03 5.75 7.14
CA PHE A 38 13.25 6.14 7.84
C PHE A 38 13.78 7.48 7.33
N PRO A 39 13.96 7.71 6.01
CA PRO A 39 14.32 9.03 5.49
C PRO A 39 13.29 10.12 5.81
N ALA A 40 11.98 9.80 5.75
CA ALA A 40 10.92 10.73 6.12
C ALA A 40 10.99 11.15 7.61
N ALA A 41 11.55 10.29 8.46
CA ALA A 41 11.82 10.57 9.87
C ALA A 41 13.17 11.27 10.11
N GLY A 42 13.90 11.64 9.05
CA GLY A 42 15.24 12.21 9.15
C GLY A 42 16.31 11.20 9.58
N LYS A 43 16.02 9.90 9.46
CA LYS A 43 16.95 8.80 9.78
C LYS A 43 17.59 8.24 8.51
N ARG A 44 18.67 7.46 8.68
CA ARG A 44 19.33 6.71 7.59
C ARG A 44 18.37 5.70 6.94
N THR A 45 18.73 5.17 5.77
CA THR A 45 17.86 4.29 4.96
C THR A 45 17.43 3.01 5.70
N LYS A 46 16.34 2.38 5.26
CA LYS A 46 15.89 1.08 5.78
C LYS A 46 16.99 0.02 5.68
N THR A 47 17.71 -0.05 4.55
CA THR A 47 18.82 -1.01 4.37
C THR A 47 19.88 -0.84 5.45
N PHE A 48 20.25 0.41 5.77
CA PHE A 48 21.20 0.69 6.84
C PHE A 48 20.71 0.19 8.21
N TRP A 49 19.46 0.47 8.55
CA TRP A 49 18.90 0.02 9.83
C TRP A 49 18.64 -1.48 9.90
N LEU A 50 18.32 -2.12 8.78
CA LEU A 50 18.21 -3.58 8.69
C LEU A 50 19.56 -4.25 8.92
N LEU A 51 20.64 -3.71 8.37
CA LEU A 51 21.99 -4.23 8.63
C LEU A 51 22.37 -4.08 10.10
N ILE A 52 22.10 -2.93 10.72
CA ILE A 52 22.41 -2.70 12.14
C ILE A 52 21.57 -3.60 13.05
N THR A 53 20.24 -3.62 12.87
CA THR A 53 19.35 -4.41 13.73
C THR A 53 19.51 -5.92 13.48
N GLY A 54 19.79 -6.33 12.24
CA GLY A 54 20.11 -7.71 11.89
C GLY A 54 21.42 -8.17 12.54
N LEU A 55 22.48 -7.37 12.44
CA LEU A 55 23.75 -7.66 13.13
C LEU A 55 23.57 -7.71 14.65
N ALA A 56 22.82 -6.77 15.22
CA ALA A 56 22.50 -6.77 16.65
C ALA A 56 21.75 -8.03 17.08
N ALA A 57 20.80 -8.52 16.27
CA ALA A 57 20.06 -9.76 16.55
C ALA A 57 20.96 -11.00 16.47
N VAL A 58 21.85 -11.07 15.48
CA VAL A 58 22.84 -12.16 15.37
C VAL A 58 23.80 -12.16 16.56
N LEU A 59 24.36 -11.00 16.92
CA LEU A 59 25.24 -10.89 18.08
C LEU A 59 24.50 -11.23 19.38
N ALA A 60 23.26 -10.77 19.56
CA ALA A 60 22.46 -11.13 20.74
C ALA A 60 22.30 -12.65 20.86
N PHE A 61 22.02 -13.34 19.74
CA PHE A 61 21.87 -14.79 19.69
C PHE A 61 23.19 -15.51 20.00
N LEU A 62 24.31 -15.02 19.45
CA LEU A 62 25.66 -15.51 19.78
C LEU A 62 26.07 -15.21 21.24
N GLY A 63 25.37 -14.30 21.92
CA GLY A 63 25.59 -14.00 23.33
C GLY A 63 24.98 -15.04 24.30
N ILE A 64 24.14 -15.97 23.82
CA ILE A 64 23.49 -16.96 24.68
C ILE A 64 24.53 -18.00 25.17
N PRO A 65 24.71 -18.16 26.49
CA PRO A 65 25.65 -19.13 27.05
C PRO A 65 25.17 -20.59 26.90
N PRO A 66 26.07 -21.59 26.93
CA PRO A 66 25.69 -23.00 26.87
C PRO A 66 24.95 -23.39 28.17
N PRO A 67 24.03 -24.37 28.11
CA PRO A 67 23.76 -25.28 26.98
C PRO A 67 22.78 -24.73 25.93
N LEU A 68 22.12 -23.59 26.18
CA LEU A 68 21.06 -23.07 25.31
C LEU A 68 21.58 -22.35 24.06
N GLY A 69 22.83 -21.92 24.08
CA GLY A 69 23.45 -21.21 22.98
C GLY A 69 24.87 -21.68 22.71
N ILE A 70 25.45 -21.08 21.68
CA ILE A 70 26.78 -21.41 21.16
C ILE A 70 27.88 -20.45 21.63
N GLY A 71 27.55 -19.48 22.49
CA GLY A 71 28.48 -18.46 22.95
C GLY A 71 28.37 -18.19 24.45
N GLY A 72 28.23 -16.94 24.88
CA GLY A 72 28.30 -16.55 26.29
C GLY A 72 29.20 -15.33 26.56
N ASN A 73 29.60 -14.63 25.50
CA ASN A 73 30.35 -13.40 25.61
C ASN A 73 29.41 -12.24 25.95
N LEU A 74 29.57 -11.66 27.14
CA LEU A 74 28.83 -10.49 27.61
C LEU A 74 28.84 -9.33 26.59
N LEU A 75 29.93 -9.15 25.86
CA LEU A 75 30.04 -8.09 24.84
C LEU A 75 28.99 -8.26 23.73
N PHE A 76 28.67 -9.49 23.34
CA PHE A 76 27.68 -9.76 22.29
C PHE A 76 26.25 -9.52 22.77
N SER A 77 25.94 -9.93 24.01
CA SER A 77 24.65 -9.63 24.65
C SER A 77 24.44 -8.12 24.81
N LEU A 78 25.49 -7.39 25.21
CA LEU A 78 25.46 -5.93 25.31
C LEU A 78 25.32 -5.25 23.94
N ALA A 79 26.06 -5.70 22.93
CA ALA A 79 25.94 -5.16 21.57
C ALA A 79 24.53 -5.32 20.99
N GLY A 80 23.91 -6.49 21.22
CA GLY A 80 22.52 -6.75 20.85
C GLY A 80 21.52 -5.82 21.55
N LEU A 81 21.66 -5.67 22.88
CA LEU A 81 20.83 -4.77 23.68
C LEU A 81 20.97 -3.31 23.27
N ILE A 82 22.19 -2.84 23.06
CA ILE A 82 22.47 -1.44 22.70
C ILE A 82 21.93 -1.17 21.28
N GLY A 83 22.23 -2.04 20.30
CA GLY A 83 21.78 -1.87 18.93
C GLY A 83 20.26 -1.88 18.79
N GLY A 84 19.60 -2.88 19.38
CA GLY A 84 18.14 -2.96 19.39
C GLY A 84 17.49 -1.86 20.22
N GLY A 85 18.08 -1.51 21.36
CA GLY A 85 17.60 -0.46 22.26
C GLY A 85 17.66 0.93 21.63
N ILE A 86 18.77 1.31 20.99
CA ILE A 86 18.89 2.59 20.26
C ILE A 86 17.81 2.67 19.17
N TYR A 87 17.64 1.60 18.40
CA TYR A 87 16.62 1.55 17.36
C TYR A 87 15.22 1.77 17.93
N LEU A 88 14.85 1.06 18.99
CA LEU A 88 13.51 1.15 19.58
C LEU A 88 13.25 2.48 20.28
N ALA A 89 14.28 3.11 20.88
CA ALA A 89 14.14 4.38 21.60
C ALA A 89 14.14 5.61 20.68
N ASP A 90 14.95 5.60 19.62
CA ASP A 90 15.15 6.77 18.76
C ASP A 90 14.49 6.63 17.39
N VAL A 91 14.70 5.49 16.72
CA VAL A 91 14.29 5.30 15.32
C VAL A 91 12.81 4.97 15.22
N ARG A 92 12.34 3.97 15.98
CA ARG A 92 10.94 3.52 15.98
C ARG A 92 9.93 4.66 16.21
N PRO A 93 10.04 5.50 17.26
CA PRO A 93 9.05 6.56 17.49
C PRO A 93 9.15 7.70 16.47
N ALA A 94 10.33 7.95 15.88
CA ALA A 94 10.49 8.93 14.81
C ALA A 94 9.79 8.46 13.52
N VAL A 95 9.96 7.19 13.16
CA VAL A 95 9.33 6.54 12.00
C VAL A 95 7.80 6.56 12.10
N HIS A 96 7.24 6.24 13.26
CA HIS A 96 5.79 6.31 13.48
C HIS A 96 5.24 7.74 13.35
N ARG A 97 5.97 8.74 13.85
CA ARG A 97 5.57 10.15 13.75
C ARG A 97 5.64 10.66 12.32
N ALA A 98 6.60 10.20 11.52
CA ALA A 98 6.72 10.55 10.11
C ALA A 98 5.56 10.00 9.27
N GLY A 99 5.13 8.76 9.53
CA GLY A 99 3.94 8.17 8.87
C GLY A 99 2.62 8.92 9.15
N GLY A 100 2.56 9.74 10.20
CA GLY A 100 1.38 10.53 10.57
C GLY A 100 1.31 11.95 9.99
N ARG A 101 2.40 12.48 9.41
CA ARG A 101 2.46 13.87 8.91
C ARG A 101 2.33 13.93 7.38
N LYS A 102 1.09 14.13 6.93
CA LYS A 102 0.81 14.65 5.58
C LYS A 102 1.66 15.91 5.32
N GLY A 103 2.27 15.98 4.14
CA GLY A 103 3.25 17.00 3.72
C GLY A 103 2.80 18.47 3.82
N PRO A 104 3.67 19.41 3.40
CA PRO A 104 3.55 20.83 3.75
C PRO A 104 2.25 21.46 3.26
N ARG A 105 1.50 22.10 4.16
CA ARG A 105 0.32 22.91 3.81
C ARG A 105 0.76 24.12 2.98
N ARG A 106 0.43 24.14 1.69
CA ARG A 106 0.50 25.36 0.88
C ARG A 106 -0.52 26.41 1.38
N PRO A 107 -0.22 27.72 1.36
CA PRO A 107 -1.15 28.76 1.80
C PRO A 107 -2.35 28.86 0.84
N ARG A 108 -3.56 29.02 1.39
CA ARG A 108 -4.79 29.25 0.61
C ARG A 108 -4.84 30.68 0.07
N PRO A 109 -5.23 30.92 -1.20
CA PRO A 109 -5.67 32.23 -1.63
C PRO A 109 -7.02 32.57 -0.97
N ARG A 110 -7.15 33.78 -0.45
CA ARG A 110 -8.41 34.35 0.07
C ARG A 110 -9.45 34.41 -1.05
N ALA A 111 -10.63 33.85 -0.81
CA ALA A 111 -11.77 33.97 -1.71
C ALA A 111 -12.36 35.39 -1.63
N ALA A 112 -12.47 36.05 -2.78
CA ALA A 112 -13.32 37.23 -2.94
C ALA A 112 -14.79 36.78 -2.94
N SER A 113 -15.55 37.33 -2.02
CA SER A 113 -17.00 37.20 -1.93
C SER A 113 -17.66 38.07 -2.99
N THR A 114 -18.48 37.48 -3.87
CA THR A 114 -19.53 38.25 -4.54
C THR A 114 -20.85 37.52 -4.46
N ARG A 115 -21.79 38.25 -3.87
CA ARG A 115 -23.17 37.92 -3.54
C ARG A 115 -24.04 38.32 -4.72
N ALA A 116 -24.80 37.38 -5.27
CA ALA A 116 -26.02 37.62 -6.06
C ALA A 116 -26.66 36.24 -6.32
N ARG A 117 -27.96 36.03 -6.36
CA ARG A 117 -29.19 36.71 -5.92
C ARG A 117 -30.25 35.63 -6.17
N ARG A 118 -31.19 35.45 -5.25
CA ARG A 118 -32.35 34.57 -5.40
C ARG A 118 -33.17 34.93 -6.65
N VAL A 119 -33.52 33.93 -7.44
CA VAL A 119 -34.79 33.85 -8.17
C VAL A 119 -35.29 32.41 -8.01
N GLY A 120 -36.47 32.25 -7.44
CA GLY A 120 -37.17 30.97 -7.37
C GLY A 120 -38.22 30.88 -8.47
N ALA A 121 -38.49 29.67 -8.95
CA ALA A 121 -39.82 29.12 -9.19
C ALA A 121 -39.71 27.74 -9.86
N ALA A 122 -40.42 26.78 -9.28
CA ALA A 122 -41.22 25.70 -9.87
C ALA A 122 -40.73 24.91 -11.11
N GLY A 123 -40.89 23.59 -10.99
CA GLY A 123 -40.77 22.59 -12.08
C GLY A 123 -39.35 22.00 -12.13
N GLU A 124 -39.10 20.70 -12.09
CA GLU A 124 -39.92 19.51 -12.30
C GLU A 124 -39.29 18.38 -11.46
N ARG A 125 -40.13 17.57 -10.81
CA ARG A 125 -39.67 16.32 -10.21
C ARG A 125 -39.46 15.32 -11.34
N HIS A 126 -38.26 15.29 -11.91
CA HIS A 126 -37.81 14.12 -12.66
C HIS A 126 -37.47 13.02 -11.66
N GLY A 127 -38.47 12.19 -11.37
CA GLY A 127 -38.26 10.83 -10.90
C GLY A 127 -37.55 10.05 -11.99
N GLY A 128 -36.21 10.10 -11.98
CA GLY A 128 -35.36 9.23 -12.77
C GLY A 128 -35.38 7.84 -12.15
N ALA A 129 -35.96 6.92 -12.90
CA ALA A 129 -36.13 5.52 -12.57
C ALA A 129 -34.87 4.86 -12.00
N ASP A 130 -34.95 4.42 -10.74
CA ASP A 130 -34.10 3.34 -10.22
C ASP A 130 -34.62 2.01 -10.78
N MET A 131 -34.35 1.80 -12.07
CA MET A 131 -34.62 0.55 -12.77
C MET A 131 -33.44 -0.39 -12.56
N GLY A 132 -33.51 -1.18 -11.49
CA GLY A 132 -33.04 -2.56 -11.52
C GLY A 132 -31.53 -2.79 -11.51
N ARG A 133 -30.75 -2.05 -10.70
CA ARG A 133 -29.43 -2.56 -10.32
C ARG A 133 -29.66 -3.78 -9.42
N ARG A 134 -29.35 -4.98 -9.93
CA ARG A 134 -29.30 -6.20 -9.11
C ARG A 134 -28.44 -5.92 -7.87
N PRO A 135 -28.65 -6.59 -6.72
CA PRO A 135 -27.77 -6.50 -5.57
C PRO A 135 -26.42 -7.22 -5.82
N GLY A 136 -25.84 -7.05 -7.02
CA GLY A 136 -24.49 -7.46 -7.39
C GLY A 136 -23.49 -6.41 -6.93
N GLY A 137 -22.20 -6.77 -6.88
CA GLY A 137 -21.16 -5.93 -6.33
C GLY A 137 -21.11 -4.54 -6.97
N LEU A 138 -20.51 -3.61 -6.24
CA LEU A 138 -20.33 -2.22 -6.68
C LEU A 138 -18.91 -1.96 -7.21
N MET A 139 -18.07 -3.00 -7.36
CA MET A 139 -16.67 -2.92 -7.79
C MET A 139 -16.51 -2.01 -8.98
N ARG A 140 -15.52 -1.11 -8.93
CA ARG A 140 -15.29 -0.08 -9.95
C ARG A 140 -13.91 -0.18 -10.53
N ALA A 141 -13.83 0.15 -11.81
CA ALA A 141 -12.60 0.38 -12.53
C ALA A 141 -12.70 1.67 -13.37
N VAL A 142 -11.63 2.46 -13.39
CA VAL A 142 -11.38 3.46 -14.44
C VAL A 142 -10.33 2.88 -15.36
N LEU A 143 -10.68 2.69 -16.62
CA LEU A 143 -9.77 2.21 -17.65
C LEU A 143 -9.30 3.37 -18.50
N GLN A 144 -7.99 3.49 -18.66
CA GLN A 144 -7.36 4.50 -19.50
C GLN A 144 -6.50 3.81 -20.53
N ARG A 145 -6.72 4.11 -21.80
CA ARG A 145 -5.85 3.64 -22.87
C ARG A 145 -4.53 4.42 -22.83
N VAL A 146 -3.42 3.71 -22.90
CA VAL A 146 -2.08 4.31 -22.77
C VAL A 146 -1.13 3.78 -23.83
N SER A 147 -0.22 4.64 -24.29
CA SER A 147 0.93 4.23 -25.10
C SER A 147 2.10 3.73 -24.23
N SER A 148 2.14 4.14 -22.96
CA SER A 148 3.03 3.65 -21.92
C SER A 148 2.52 4.07 -20.54
N ALA A 149 2.80 3.26 -19.52
CA ALA A 149 2.55 3.64 -18.13
C ALA A 149 3.51 2.96 -17.16
N SER A 150 3.74 3.57 -16.02
CA SER A 150 4.54 3.02 -14.93
C SER A 150 4.03 3.49 -13.57
N VAL A 151 4.33 2.69 -12.57
CA VAL A 151 4.09 3.03 -11.17
C VAL A 151 5.42 2.94 -10.42
N THR A 152 5.74 4.03 -9.73
CA THR A 152 6.95 4.19 -8.95
C THR A 152 6.59 4.27 -7.47
N VAL A 153 7.29 3.51 -6.65
CA VAL A 153 7.17 3.51 -5.20
C VAL A 153 8.56 3.80 -4.63
N GLU A 154 8.68 4.86 -3.84
CA GLU A 154 9.95 5.26 -3.20
C GLU A 154 11.12 5.48 -4.20
N GLY A 155 10.80 5.94 -5.41
CA GLY A 155 11.79 6.20 -6.47
C GLY A 155 12.09 5.00 -7.38
N GLU A 156 11.63 3.81 -7.00
CA GLU A 156 11.84 2.58 -7.77
C GLU A 156 10.59 2.18 -8.56
N VAL A 157 10.79 1.67 -9.78
CA VAL A 157 9.69 1.24 -10.65
C VAL A 157 9.16 -0.11 -10.13
N ALA A 158 7.94 -0.10 -9.57
CA ALA A 158 7.27 -1.32 -9.10
C ALA A 158 6.56 -2.07 -10.23
N GLY A 159 6.08 -1.34 -11.25
CA GLY A 159 5.42 -1.92 -12.41
C GLY A 159 5.47 -0.97 -13.60
N ARG A 160 5.57 -1.53 -14.79
CA ARG A 160 5.60 -0.78 -16.05
C ARG A 160 4.97 -1.59 -17.16
N ILE A 161 4.28 -0.90 -18.05
CA ILE A 161 3.74 -1.44 -19.29
C ILE A 161 4.09 -0.57 -20.50
N GLY A 162 4.10 -1.18 -21.67
CA GLY A 162 4.06 -0.51 -22.96
C GLY A 162 2.65 -0.04 -23.32
N ALA A 163 2.26 -0.23 -24.58
CA ALA A 163 0.91 0.09 -25.04
C ALA A 163 -0.12 -0.86 -24.41
N GLY A 164 -1.25 -0.31 -23.96
CA GLY A 164 -2.31 -1.09 -23.32
C GLY A 164 -3.25 -0.27 -22.46
N LEU A 165 -3.60 -0.81 -21.28
CA LEU A 165 -4.53 -0.16 -20.35
C LEU A 165 -3.90 0.08 -18.98
N VAL A 166 -4.13 1.26 -18.42
CA VAL A 166 -4.08 1.48 -16.97
C VAL A 166 -5.48 1.22 -16.41
N ALA A 167 -5.59 0.32 -15.44
CA ALA A 167 -6.81 0.01 -14.73
C ALA A 167 -6.68 0.45 -13.26
N LEU A 168 -7.35 1.55 -12.92
CA LEU A 168 -7.52 1.97 -11.53
C LEU A 168 -8.71 1.22 -10.94
N VAL A 169 -8.48 0.34 -9.97
CA VAL A 169 -9.49 -0.63 -9.49
C VAL A 169 -9.83 -0.40 -8.03
N ALA A 170 -11.11 -0.46 -7.67
CA ALA A 170 -11.59 -0.25 -6.31
C ALA A 170 -12.71 -1.23 -5.94
N ALA A 171 -12.62 -1.80 -4.74
CA ALA A 171 -13.65 -2.65 -4.17
C ALA A 171 -14.56 -1.88 -3.18
N ALA A 172 -15.82 -2.26 -3.14
CA ALA A 172 -16.83 -1.89 -2.14
C ALA A 172 -16.96 -3.00 -1.08
N PRO A 173 -17.50 -2.70 0.12
CA PRO A 173 -17.61 -3.68 1.21
C PRO A 173 -18.41 -4.95 0.87
N THR A 174 -19.31 -4.89 -0.11
CA THR A 174 -20.18 -6.00 -0.53
C THR A 174 -19.66 -6.76 -1.76
N ASP A 175 -18.51 -6.37 -2.29
CA ASP A 175 -17.93 -7.05 -3.46
C ASP A 175 -17.42 -8.44 -3.11
N THR A 176 -17.48 -9.32 -4.10
CA THR A 176 -17.09 -10.71 -4.02
C THR A 176 -16.10 -11.08 -5.11
N GLY A 177 -15.57 -12.30 -5.05
CA GLY A 177 -14.73 -12.83 -6.13
C GLY A 177 -15.44 -12.87 -7.51
N ALA A 178 -16.77 -12.96 -7.55
CA ALA A 178 -17.53 -12.93 -8.79
C ALA A 178 -17.53 -11.53 -9.44
N ASP A 179 -17.51 -10.48 -8.62
CA ASP A 179 -17.43 -9.09 -9.06
C ASP A 179 -16.02 -8.81 -9.61
N ALA A 180 -14.98 -9.25 -8.90
CA ALA A 180 -13.59 -9.21 -9.39
C ALA A 180 -13.43 -9.94 -10.73
N ALA A 181 -13.99 -11.15 -10.87
CA ALA A 181 -13.96 -11.89 -12.13
C ALA A 181 -14.72 -11.16 -13.25
N THR A 182 -15.81 -10.48 -12.94
CA THR A 182 -16.57 -9.67 -13.91
C THR A 182 -15.79 -8.44 -14.35
N VAL A 183 -15.16 -7.71 -13.44
CA VAL A 183 -14.28 -6.58 -13.78
C VAL A 183 -13.10 -7.03 -14.62
N ALA A 184 -12.42 -8.12 -14.23
CA ALA A 184 -11.31 -8.69 -15.01
C ALA A 184 -11.72 -9.09 -16.43
N ARG A 185 -12.89 -9.75 -16.57
CA ARG A 185 -13.47 -10.06 -17.89
C ARG A 185 -13.68 -8.81 -18.73
N LYS A 186 -14.29 -7.77 -18.16
CA LYS A 186 -14.55 -6.50 -18.87
C LYS A 186 -13.23 -5.80 -19.26
N ILE A 187 -12.22 -5.80 -18.40
CA ILE A 187 -10.89 -5.26 -18.74
C ILE A 187 -10.28 -6.02 -19.94
N ALA A 188 -10.37 -7.34 -19.94
CA ALA A 188 -9.79 -8.19 -20.97
C ALA A 188 -10.50 -8.04 -22.34
N GLU A 189 -11.83 -7.97 -22.35
CA GLU A 189 -12.66 -8.21 -23.55
C GLU A 189 -13.29 -6.93 -24.13
N LEU A 190 -13.26 -5.80 -23.42
CA LEU A 190 -13.80 -4.54 -23.97
C LEU A 190 -12.98 -4.09 -25.18
N ARG A 191 -13.68 -3.83 -26.29
CA ARG A 191 -13.12 -3.41 -27.59
C ARG A 191 -12.76 -1.92 -27.63
N ILE A 192 -11.87 -1.49 -26.74
CA ILE A 192 -11.53 -0.08 -26.48
C ILE A 192 -10.13 0.35 -26.93
N LEU A 193 -9.34 -0.57 -27.49
CA LEU A 193 -8.06 -0.27 -28.13
C LEU A 193 -8.26 0.19 -29.59
N PRO A 194 -7.23 0.71 -30.26
CA PRO A 194 -7.34 1.13 -31.66
C PRO A 194 -7.83 0.00 -32.55
N GLY A 195 -8.65 0.35 -33.55
CA GLY A 195 -9.30 -0.64 -34.41
C GLY A 195 -10.41 -1.44 -33.70
N GLU A 196 -10.95 -0.93 -32.59
CA GLU A 196 -11.99 -1.61 -31.80
C GLU A 196 -11.55 -3.03 -31.39
N THR A 197 -10.32 -3.17 -30.95
CA THR A 197 -9.77 -4.44 -30.44
C THR A 197 -9.81 -4.45 -28.91
N SER A 198 -9.88 -5.65 -28.33
CA SER A 198 -9.74 -5.82 -26.89
C SER A 198 -8.28 -6.00 -26.47
N VAL A 199 -8.00 -5.96 -25.17
CA VAL A 199 -6.66 -6.28 -24.64
C VAL A 199 -6.26 -7.69 -25.03
N ALA A 200 -7.19 -8.64 -24.91
CA ALA A 200 -6.96 -10.04 -25.27
C ALA A 200 -6.67 -10.20 -26.77
N ASP A 201 -7.43 -9.53 -27.65
CA ASP A 201 -7.25 -9.65 -29.10
C ASP A 201 -5.94 -9.00 -29.58
N ALA A 202 -5.54 -7.89 -28.96
CA ALA A 202 -4.36 -7.13 -29.35
C ALA A 202 -3.06 -7.63 -28.69
N GLY A 203 -3.13 -8.57 -27.74
CA GLY A 203 -1.97 -8.95 -26.92
C GLY A 203 -1.41 -7.80 -26.11
N ALA A 204 -2.25 -6.84 -25.73
CA ALA A 204 -1.83 -5.64 -25.02
C ALA A 204 -1.61 -5.90 -23.52
N GLU A 205 -0.90 -4.99 -22.86
CA GLU A 205 -0.56 -5.12 -21.44
C GLU A 205 -1.56 -4.35 -20.54
N VAL A 206 -1.65 -4.75 -19.27
CA VAL A 206 -2.48 -4.05 -18.28
C VAL A 206 -1.66 -3.70 -17.04
N LEU A 207 -1.73 -2.43 -16.61
CA LEU A 207 -1.21 -1.97 -15.33
C LEU A 207 -2.39 -1.79 -14.36
N VAL A 208 -2.49 -2.69 -13.38
CA VAL A 208 -3.54 -2.63 -12.34
C VAL A 208 -3.04 -1.88 -11.11
N VAL A 209 -3.78 -0.86 -10.69
CA VAL A 209 -3.46 -0.05 -9.50
C VAL A 209 -4.69 0.07 -8.61
N SER A 210 -4.55 -0.24 -7.32
CA SER A 210 -5.62 -0.07 -6.33
C SER A 210 -5.96 1.40 -6.12
N GLN A 211 -7.23 1.80 -6.26
CA GLN A 211 -7.68 3.19 -6.20
C GLN A 211 -8.98 3.36 -5.41
N PHE A 212 -8.94 3.23 -4.08
CA PHE A 212 -10.14 3.35 -3.23
C PHE A 212 -10.93 4.67 -3.40
N THR A 213 -10.27 5.73 -3.89
CA THR A 213 -10.91 7.04 -4.10
C THR A 213 -11.96 7.07 -5.21
N LEU A 214 -12.13 5.99 -5.99
CA LEU A 214 -13.25 5.86 -6.93
C LEU A 214 -14.62 5.85 -6.24
N TYR A 215 -14.66 5.65 -4.92
CA TYR A 215 -15.85 5.81 -4.08
C TYR A 215 -15.94 7.17 -3.37
N GLY A 216 -15.21 8.17 -3.86
CA GLY A 216 -15.27 9.54 -3.33
C GLY A 216 -16.64 10.18 -3.50
N ASP A 217 -17.41 10.27 -2.43
CA ASP A 217 -18.65 11.06 -2.42
C ASP A 217 -18.33 12.53 -2.17
N THR A 218 -18.58 13.35 -3.18
CA THR A 218 -18.34 14.80 -3.20
C THR A 218 -19.62 15.62 -3.15
N ARG A 219 -20.80 14.99 -2.95
CA ARG A 219 -22.10 15.69 -2.96
C ARG A 219 -22.27 16.66 -1.80
N LYS A 220 -21.57 16.42 -0.67
CA LYS A 220 -21.68 17.24 0.55
C LYS A 220 -20.33 17.86 0.93
N GLY A 221 -20.30 19.19 1.03
CA GLY A 221 -19.12 19.93 1.50
C GLY A 221 -17.97 19.97 0.50
N ARG A 222 -16.73 20.16 0.99
CA ARG A 222 -15.52 20.28 0.16
C ARG A 222 -14.51 19.13 0.35
N ARG A 223 -14.80 18.19 1.24
CA ARG A 223 -13.93 17.03 1.55
C ARG A 223 -14.67 15.78 1.10
N PRO A 224 -14.11 15.00 0.16
CA PRO A 224 -14.72 13.73 -0.24
C PRO A 224 -14.85 12.78 0.97
N SER A 225 -15.95 12.02 1.00
CA SER A 225 -16.12 10.86 1.87
C SER A 225 -15.75 9.58 1.11
N TRP A 226 -15.18 8.60 1.80
CA TRP A 226 -14.76 7.32 1.22
C TRP A 226 -15.55 6.14 1.79
N SER A 227 -16.71 6.40 2.40
CA SER A 227 -17.54 5.39 3.08
C SER A 227 -18.03 4.26 2.17
N GLY A 228 -17.99 4.44 0.84
CA GLY A 228 -18.34 3.41 -0.13
C GLY A 228 -17.18 2.46 -0.48
N ALA A 229 -15.94 2.75 -0.05
CA ALA A 229 -14.80 1.88 -0.31
C ALA A 229 -14.70 0.77 0.74
N ALA A 230 -14.30 -0.42 0.31
CA ALA A 230 -13.92 -1.50 1.21
C ALA A 230 -12.66 -1.14 2.03
N PRO A 231 -12.54 -1.62 3.29
CA PRO A 231 -11.29 -1.57 4.03
C PRO A 231 -10.22 -2.43 3.33
N GLY A 232 -8.94 -2.17 3.62
CA GLY A 232 -7.80 -2.83 2.96
C GLY A 232 -7.85 -4.36 3.03
N GLU A 233 -8.22 -4.91 4.19
CA GLU A 233 -8.34 -6.35 4.43
C GLU A 233 -9.37 -7.06 3.52
N LEU A 234 -10.37 -6.33 3.03
CA LEU A 234 -11.35 -6.84 2.06
C LEU A 234 -10.95 -6.47 0.61
N ALA A 235 -10.40 -5.27 0.41
CA ALA A 235 -10.09 -4.75 -0.92
C ALA A 235 -8.86 -5.40 -1.55
N GLU A 236 -7.80 -5.67 -0.79
CA GLU A 236 -6.55 -6.23 -1.30
C GLU A 236 -6.75 -7.60 -1.95
N PRO A 237 -7.41 -8.59 -1.30
CA PRO A 237 -7.67 -9.89 -1.93
C PRO A 237 -8.53 -9.80 -3.21
N LEU A 238 -9.46 -8.83 -3.27
CA LEU A 238 -10.32 -8.63 -4.44
C LEU A 238 -9.56 -8.01 -5.62
N VAL A 239 -8.68 -7.05 -5.36
CA VAL A 239 -7.79 -6.48 -6.40
C VAL A 239 -6.81 -7.55 -6.90
N ASP A 240 -6.23 -8.35 -6.00
CA ASP A 240 -5.37 -9.48 -6.36
C ASP A 240 -6.12 -10.53 -7.19
N ARG A 241 -7.42 -10.74 -6.90
CA ARG A 241 -8.26 -11.60 -7.72
C ARG A 241 -8.42 -11.06 -9.14
N VAL A 242 -8.62 -9.76 -9.32
CA VAL A 242 -8.66 -9.14 -10.67
C VAL A 242 -7.36 -9.41 -11.43
N VAL A 243 -6.20 -9.21 -10.78
CA VAL A 243 -4.88 -9.48 -11.36
C VAL A 243 -4.74 -10.95 -11.75
N THR A 244 -5.14 -11.86 -10.87
CA THR A 244 -5.07 -13.31 -11.09
C THR A 244 -5.95 -13.75 -12.25
N GLU A 245 -7.17 -13.24 -12.34
CA GLU A 245 -8.13 -13.52 -13.42
C GLU A 245 -7.62 -13.02 -14.77
N LEU A 246 -7.02 -11.83 -14.82
CA LEU A 246 -6.41 -11.29 -16.03
C LEU A 246 -5.22 -12.17 -16.49
N ARG A 247 -4.34 -12.56 -15.57
CA ARG A 247 -3.21 -13.45 -15.88
C ARG A 247 -3.67 -14.83 -16.36
N THR A 248 -4.75 -15.37 -15.78
CA THR A 248 -5.36 -16.64 -16.19
C THR A 248 -5.90 -16.58 -17.63
N ARG A 249 -6.26 -15.38 -18.11
CA ARG A 249 -6.67 -15.12 -19.50
C ARG A 249 -5.50 -14.89 -20.46
N GLY A 250 -4.26 -15.08 -20.00
CA GLY A 250 -3.06 -14.91 -20.81
C GLY A 250 -2.60 -13.46 -20.99
N ILE A 251 -3.15 -12.52 -20.21
CA ILE A 251 -2.79 -11.10 -20.30
C ILE A 251 -1.52 -10.84 -19.48
N THR A 252 -0.59 -10.08 -20.05
CA THR A 252 0.57 -9.55 -19.33
C THR A 252 0.11 -8.44 -18.39
N VAL A 253 0.24 -8.68 -17.08
CA VAL A 253 -0.23 -7.75 -16.04
C VAL A 253 0.92 -7.28 -15.14
N ALA A 254 1.17 -5.97 -15.17
CA ALA A 254 1.96 -5.26 -14.17
C ALA A 254 1.06 -4.70 -13.07
N THR A 255 1.61 -4.43 -11.89
CA THR A 255 0.88 -3.93 -10.73
C THR A 255 1.61 -2.81 -10.02
N GLY A 256 0.88 -2.02 -9.23
CA GLY A 256 1.46 -1.23 -8.14
C GLY A 256 1.74 -2.07 -6.90
N ILE A 257 1.89 -1.39 -5.76
CA ILE A 257 1.95 -2.00 -4.43
C ILE A 257 0.73 -1.53 -3.65
N PHE A 258 -0.12 -2.45 -3.24
CA PHE A 258 -1.35 -2.12 -2.51
C PHE A 258 -1.02 -1.32 -1.24
N GLY A 259 -1.79 -0.27 -0.98
CA GLY A 259 -1.62 0.57 0.22
C GLY A 259 -0.37 1.46 0.24
N ALA A 260 0.53 1.36 -0.74
CA ALA A 260 1.70 2.23 -0.84
C ALA A 260 1.34 3.61 -1.43
N ASP A 261 2.13 4.63 -1.09
CA ASP A 261 2.12 5.90 -1.82
C ASP A 261 2.79 5.70 -3.18
N MET A 262 2.03 5.94 -4.24
CA MET A 262 2.40 5.58 -5.60
C MET A 262 2.43 6.83 -6.49
N SER A 263 3.51 6.98 -7.25
CA SER A 263 3.55 7.90 -8.38
C SER A 263 3.24 7.14 -9.66
N VAL A 264 2.05 7.35 -10.22
CA VAL A 264 1.63 6.74 -11.48
C VAL A 264 1.90 7.72 -12.61
N SER A 265 2.78 7.34 -13.54
CA SER A 265 3.07 8.09 -14.76
C SER A 265 2.46 7.36 -15.94
N LEU A 266 1.68 8.05 -16.76
CA LEU A 266 1.02 7.47 -17.93
C LEU A 266 0.89 8.47 -19.05
N THR A 267 0.98 7.99 -20.29
CA THR A 267 0.66 8.76 -21.48
C THR A 267 -0.68 8.28 -22.02
N ASN A 268 -1.75 9.01 -21.71
CA ASN A 268 -3.12 8.64 -22.12
C ASN A 268 -3.30 8.88 -23.61
N GLU A 269 -3.73 7.85 -24.34
CA GLU A 269 -3.77 7.83 -25.80
C GLU A 269 -5.20 8.05 -26.30
N GLY A 270 -5.48 9.26 -26.77
CA GLY A 270 -6.79 9.71 -27.25
C GLY A 270 -7.11 11.15 -26.82
N PRO A 271 -7.27 11.43 -25.50
CA PRO A 271 -7.37 10.46 -24.41
C PRO A 271 -8.67 9.65 -24.48
N PHE A 272 -8.60 8.38 -24.09
CA PHE A 272 -9.75 7.47 -24.03
C PHE A 272 -9.88 6.92 -22.62
N THR A 273 -11.01 7.15 -21.96
CA THR A 273 -11.23 6.76 -20.56
C THR A 273 -12.65 6.25 -20.36
N VAL A 274 -12.79 5.08 -19.74
CA VAL A 274 -14.07 4.38 -19.54
C VAL A 274 -14.22 3.98 -18.08
N LEU A 275 -15.44 4.15 -17.56
CA LEU A 275 -15.84 3.62 -16.27
C LEU A 275 -16.42 2.23 -16.46
N VAL A 276 -15.97 1.29 -15.63
CA VAL A 276 -16.47 -0.07 -15.56
C VAL A 276 -16.94 -0.33 -14.14
N ASP A 277 -18.16 -0.84 -13.98
CA ASP A 277 -18.67 -1.32 -12.70
C ASP A 277 -19.44 -2.64 -12.84
N THR A 278 -19.74 -3.29 -11.72
CA THR A 278 -20.52 -4.54 -11.63
C THR A 278 -21.98 -4.30 -11.27
#